data_AF-A0A1U8BDC9-F1
#
_entry.id   AF-A0A1U8BDC9-F1
#
_cell.length_a   1.000
_cell.length_b   1.000
_cell.length_c   1.000
_cell.angle_alpha   90.00
_cell.angle_beta   90.00
_cell.angle_gamma   90.00
#
_symmetry.space_group_name_H-M   'P 1'
#
loop_
_entity.id
_entity.type
_entity.pdbx_description
1 polymer ?
#
loop_
_entity_poly.entity_id
_entity_poly.type
_entity_poly.pdbx_seq_one_letter_code
_entity_poly.pdbx_strand_id
1 'polypeptide(L)'
;MGEVKVVGSSPSLFCYRIEWALKLQGIEYEYLKEDLRNKSPLLLKYNPVHKKVPVFLHNGRPIAESLVILEYIDETWKNNPLLPEDPHERALARFWAKFGDEKCLMGAWAALCAEGPEKEKAVETAMETLNYLEKQIEGKKFFGGKTIGFLDLVIGWIPHWLDVLDEVGGMKLFDAERFPCLHEWAQNFIQIPIIKDCHPPRDEMVAYFQSSRQYMLSLAAKK
;
A
#
# COMPACT_ATOMS: atom_id res chain seq x y z
N MET A 1 -12.95 14.11 20.33
CA MET A 1 -12.15 13.15 19.54
C MET A 1 -10.84 12.91 20.28
N GLY A 2 -10.37 11.67 20.32
CA GLY A 2 -9.10 11.33 20.95
C GLY A 2 -7.90 11.86 20.16
N GLU A 3 -6.75 11.98 20.81
CA GLU A 3 -5.50 12.34 20.14
C GLU A 3 -5.07 11.18 19.23
N VAL A 4 -4.93 11.47 17.93
CA VAL A 4 -4.50 10.51 16.90
C VAL A 4 -3.12 10.88 16.39
N LYS A 5 -2.19 9.91 16.39
CA LYS A 5 -0.86 10.06 15.79
C LYS A 5 -0.53 8.89 14.89
N VAL A 6 0.25 9.15 13.85
CA VAL A 6 0.78 8.12 12.93
C VAL A 6 2.29 8.22 12.94
N VAL A 7 2.98 7.20 13.44
CA VAL A 7 4.41 7.03 13.23
C VAL A 7 4.60 6.40 11.86
N GLY A 8 5.18 7.14 10.93
CA GLY A 8 5.20 6.77 9.52
C GLY A 8 6.42 7.29 8.76
N SER A 9 6.61 6.78 7.55
CA SER A 9 7.70 7.19 6.68
C SER A 9 7.19 7.37 5.25
N SER A 10 7.59 8.47 4.60
CA SER A 10 7.16 8.88 3.26
C SER A 10 7.35 7.83 2.14
N PRO A 11 8.38 6.96 2.11
CA PRO A 11 8.44 5.92 1.08
C PRO A 11 7.45 4.75 1.32
N SER A 12 6.83 4.65 2.49
CA SER A 12 6.02 3.50 2.89
C SER A 12 4.59 3.62 2.40
N LEU A 13 4.24 2.84 1.37
CA LEU A 13 2.86 2.71 0.90
C LEU A 13 1.90 2.33 2.03
N PHE A 14 2.33 1.53 3.01
CA PHE A 14 1.50 1.12 4.14
C PHE A 14 1.07 2.28 5.03
N CYS A 15 1.90 3.33 5.13
CA CYS A 15 1.56 4.55 5.86
C CYS A 15 0.49 5.37 5.10
N TYR A 16 0.62 5.48 3.78
CA TYR A 16 -0.34 6.21 2.94
C TYR A 16 -1.75 5.64 3.02
N ARG A 17 -1.91 4.32 3.13
CA ARG A 17 -3.24 3.70 3.37
C ARG A 17 -3.93 4.28 4.59
N ILE A 18 -3.17 4.52 5.67
CA ILE A 18 -3.69 5.05 6.93
C ILE A 18 -4.00 6.53 6.80
N GLU A 19 -3.10 7.30 6.17
CA GLU A 19 -3.34 8.73 5.92
C GLU A 19 -4.58 8.97 5.05
N TRP A 20 -4.75 8.19 3.99
CA TRP A 20 -5.95 8.23 3.15
C TRP A 20 -7.20 7.88 3.95
N ALA A 21 -7.17 6.81 4.75
CA ALA A 21 -8.31 6.44 5.62
C ALA A 21 -8.68 7.57 6.59
N LEU A 22 -7.70 8.17 7.28
CA LEU A 22 -7.95 9.26 8.22
C LEU A 22 -8.52 10.50 7.53
N LYS A 23 -7.96 10.88 6.37
CA LYS A 23 -8.47 12.00 5.56
C LYS A 23 -9.90 11.76 5.08
N LEU A 24 -10.24 10.54 4.68
CA LEU A 24 -11.61 10.17 4.28
C LEU A 24 -12.60 10.21 5.43
N GLN A 25 -12.16 9.87 6.64
CA GLN A 25 -13.00 10.00 7.84
C GLN A 25 -13.05 11.43 8.39
N GLY A 26 -12.28 12.37 7.83
CA GLY A 26 -12.18 13.74 8.35
C GLY A 26 -11.50 13.81 9.72
N ILE A 27 -10.58 12.88 10.02
CA ILE A 27 -9.90 12.78 11.31
C ILE A 27 -8.57 13.51 11.24
N GLU A 28 -8.41 14.50 12.11
CA GLU A 28 -7.13 15.17 12.33
C GLU A 28 -6.13 14.24 13.02
N TYR A 29 -4.88 14.29 12.60
CA TYR A 29 -3.80 13.46 13.14
C TYR A 29 -2.47 14.18 13.11
N GLU A 30 -1.59 13.83 14.05
CA GLU A 30 -0.18 14.21 14.02
C GLU A 30 0.64 13.13 13.30
N TYR A 31 1.40 13.52 12.27
CA TYR A 31 2.31 12.59 11.60
C TYR A 31 3.72 12.70 12.16
N LEU A 32 4.17 11.64 12.81
CA LEU A 32 5.50 11.51 13.40
C LEU A 32 6.42 10.83 12.37
N LYS A 33 7.23 11.64 11.69
CA LYS A 33 8.17 11.15 10.66
C LYS A 33 9.24 10.24 11.27
N GLU A 34 9.38 9.06 10.68
CA GLU A 34 10.29 8.00 11.10
C GLU A 34 11.36 7.74 10.03
N ASP A 35 12.62 7.66 10.45
CA ASP A 35 13.74 7.21 9.62
C ASP A 35 13.88 5.69 9.69
N LEU A 36 13.60 5.00 8.57
CA LEU A 36 13.66 3.53 8.52
C LEU A 36 15.08 2.98 8.58
N ARG A 37 16.10 3.80 8.30
CA ARG A 37 17.52 3.43 8.42
C ARG A 37 18.04 3.60 9.84
N ASN A 38 17.41 4.47 10.63
CA ASN A 38 17.75 4.73 12.02
C ASN A 38 16.48 4.82 12.89
N LYS A 39 15.93 3.63 13.21
CA LYS A 39 14.64 3.50 13.90
C LYS A 39 14.68 4.13 15.29
N SER A 40 13.70 4.98 15.56
CA SER A 40 13.57 5.74 16.80
C SER A 40 13.23 4.84 17.99
N PRO A 41 13.62 5.24 19.22
CA PRO A 41 13.16 4.56 20.43
C PRO A 41 11.63 4.51 20.55
N LEU A 42 10.93 5.49 19.97
CA LEU A 42 9.47 5.58 19.95
C LEU A 42 8.86 4.42 19.15
N LEU A 43 9.34 4.18 17.91
CA LEU A 43 8.92 3.07 17.08
C LEU A 43 9.19 1.73 17.79
N LEU A 44 10.39 1.57 18.35
CA LEU A 44 10.79 0.34 19.04
C LEU A 44 9.96 0.08 20.31
N LYS A 45 9.53 1.15 21.00
CA LYS A 45 8.64 1.05 22.16
C LYS A 45 7.23 0.62 21.76
N TYR A 46 6.67 1.19 20.69
CA TYR A 46 5.27 0.99 20.34
C TYR A 46 5.01 -0.20 19.40
N ASN A 47 6.03 -0.64 18.65
CA ASN A 47 5.98 -1.88 17.88
C ASN A 47 7.25 -2.73 18.13
N PRO A 48 7.42 -3.28 19.34
CA PRO A 48 8.62 -4.04 19.70
C PRO A 48 8.74 -5.37 18.92
N VAL A 49 7.60 -5.92 18.47
CA VAL A 49 7.54 -7.22 17.75
C VAL A 49 8.10 -7.08 16.34
N HIS A 50 7.52 -6.19 15.52
CA HIS A 50 7.90 -6.08 14.11
C HIS A 50 8.87 -4.93 13.84
N LYS A 51 8.91 -3.91 14.70
CA LYS A 51 9.77 -2.73 14.55
C LYS A 51 9.58 -2.07 13.17
N LYS A 52 8.32 -2.00 12.71
CA LYS A 52 7.92 -1.50 11.38
C LYS A 52 6.87 -0.40 11.52
N VAL A 53 6.86 0.49 10.53
CA VAL A 53 5.79 1.48 10.31
C VAL A 53 4.72 0.89 9.37
N PRO A 54 3.47 1.39 9.39
CA PRO A 54 2.95 2.41 10.30
C PRO A 54 2.75 1.88 11.74
N VAL A 55 2.86 2.78 12.71
CA VAL A 55 2.29 2.58 14.05
C VAL A 55 1.28 3.68 14.30
N PHE A 56 0.05 3.28 14.59
CA PHE A 56 -1.06 4.18 14.88
C PHE A 56 -1.23 4.32 16.38
N LEU A 57 -1.35 5.54 16.88
CA LEU A 57 -1.60 5.85 18.28
C LEU A 57 -2.95 6.53 18.41
N HIS A 58 -3.85 5.94 19.18
CA HIS A 58 -5.12 6.59 19.55
C HIS A 58 -5.23 6.67 21.06
N ASN A 59 -5.14 7.90 21.59
CA ASN A 59 -5.03 8.19 23.02
C ASN A 59 -3.86 7.44 23.68
N GLY A 60 -2.69 7.51 23.05
CA GLY A 60 -1.46 6.88 23.52
C GLY A 60 -1.42 5.35 23.44
N ARG A 61 -2.47 4.69 22.92
CA ARG A 61 -2.53 3.24 22.74
C ARG A 61 -2.06 2.86 21.33
N PRO A 62 -0.99 2.07 21.19
CA PRO A 62 -0.44 1.71 19.88
C PRO A 62 -1.20 0.57 19.22
N ILE A 63 -1.30 0.66 17.88
CA ILE A 63 -1.79 -0.37 16.98
C ILE A 63 -0.79 -0.46 15.83
N ALA A 64 -0.35 -1.68 15.51
CA ALA A 64 0.56 -1.96 14.40
C ALA A 64 -0.16 -2.77 13.32
N GLU A 65 0.49 -2.94 12.16
CA GLU A 65 -0.02 -3.60 10.94
C GLU A 65 -1.11 -2.78 10.23
N SER A 66 -0.82 -2.34 8.99
CA SER A 66 -1.71 -1.40 8.29
C SER A 66 -3.13 -1.92 8.07
N LEU A 67 -3.31 -3.22 7.80
CA LEU A 67 -4.65 -3.80 7.63
C LEU A 67 -5.44 -3.77 8.94
N VAL A 68 -4.78 -4.08 10.07
CA VAL A 68 -5.38 -4.03 11.41
C VAL A 68 -5.74 -2.60 11.78
N ILE A 69 -4.86 -1.64 11.47
CA ILE A 69 -5.11 -0.21 11.69
C ILE A 69 -6.30 0.27 10.84
N LEU A 70 -6.42 -0.14 9.57
CA LEU A 70 -7.56 0.21 8.73
C LEU A 70 -8.88 -0.33 9.30
N GLU A 71 -8.91 -1.58 9.75
CA GLU A 71 -10.10 -2.14 10.41
C GLU A 71 -10.44 -1.39 11.69
N TYR A 72 -9.44 -1.04 12.50
CA TYR A 72 -9.66 -0.23 13.70
C TYR A 72 -10.25 1.15 13.39
N ILE A 73 -9.77 1.82 12.33
CA ILE A 73 -10.31 3.11 11.88
C ILE A 73 -11.78 2.93 11.46
N ASP A 74 -12.07 1.91 10.64
CA ASP A 74 -13.44 1.60 10.20
C ASP A 74 -14.37 1.28 11.38
N GLU A 75 -13.90 0.56 12.38
CA GLU A 75 -14.66 0.19 13.58
C GLU A 75 -14.90 1.38 14.52
N THR A 76 -13.97 2.32 14.57
CA THR A 76 -14.03 3.47 15.48
C THR A 76 -14.84 4.63 14.89
N TRP A 77 -14.76 4.88 13.59
CA TRP A 77 -15.43 6.00 12.92
C TRP A 77 -16.33 5.51 11.78
N LYS A 78 -17.65 5.55 12.00
CA LYS A 78 -18.66 4.96 11.11
C LYS A 78 -19.23 5.90 10.05
N ASN A 79 -18.66 7.08 9.88
CA ASN A 79 -19.19 8.09 8.96
C ASN A 79 -19.03 7.67 7.49
N ASN A 80 -17.90 7.07 7.13
CA ASN A 80 -17.62 6.58 5.78
C ASN A 80 -17.11 5.13 5.82
N PRO A 81 -17.97 4.12 5.97
CA PRO A 81 -17.53 2.73 6.10
C PRO A 81 -16.62 2.29 4.94
N LEU A 82 -15.46 1.76 5.28
CA LEU A 82 -14.48 1.20 4.35
C LEU A 82 -14.80 -0.26 4.02
N LEU A 83 -15.36 -1.00 4.99
CA LEU A 83 -15.74 -2.39 4.81
C LEU A 83 -17.27 -2.53 4.60
N PRO A 84 -17.70 -3.49 3.77
CA PRO A 84 -19.11 -3.85 3.66
C PRO A 84 -19.71 -4.31 5.00
N GLU A 85 -21.00 -4.08 5.18
CA GLU A 85 -21.75 -4.60 6.33
C GLU A 85 -22.00 -6.12 6.21
N ASP A 86 -22.24 -6.59 4.98
CA ASP A 86 -22.45 -8.00 4.70
C ASP A 86 -21.20 -8.83 5.09
N PRO A 87 -21.36 -9.88 5.92
CA PRO A 87 -20.22 -10.67 6.38
C PRO A 87 -19.41 -11.34 5.28
N HIS A 88 -20.06 -11.77 4.19
CA HIS A 88 -19.40 -12.46 3.10
C HIS A 88 -18.61 -11.46 2.24
N GLU A 89 -19.21 -10.34 1.87
CA GLU A 89 -18.52 -9.26 1.14
C GLU A 89 -17.34 -8.71 1.94
N ARG A 90 -17.50 -8.54 3.26
CA ARG A 90 -16.40 -8.16 4.17
C ARG A 90 -15.28 -9.18 4.20
N ALA A 91 -15.59 -10.48 4.20
CA ALA A 91 -14.59 -11.53 4.12
C ALA A 91 -13.84 -11.51 2.79
N LEU A 92 -14.53 -11.26 1.67
CA LEU A 92 -13.91 -11.10 0.35
C LEU A 92 -12.99 -9.88 0.30
N ALA A 93 -13.40 -8.73 0.86
CA ALA A 93 -12.56 -7.54 0.92
C ALA A 93 -11.24 -7.82 1.68
N ARG A 94 -11.32 -8.52 2.82
CA ARG A 94 -10.14 -8.95 3.59
C ARG A 94 -9.26 -9.94 2.83
N PHE A 95 -9.87 -10.91 2.15
CA PHE A 95 -9.14 -11.88 1.32
C PHE A 95 -8.32 -11.18 0.24
N TRP A 96 -8.95 -10.27 -0.51
CA TRP A 96 -8.28 -9.56 -1.59
C TRP A 96 -7.24 -8.56 -1.08
N ALA A 97 -7.47 -7.94 0.07
CA ALA A 97 -6.45 -7.09 0.69
C ALA A 97 -5.20 -7.90 1.07
N LYS A 98 -5.40 -9.07 1.68
CA LYS A 98 -4.30 -9.99 1.98
C LYS A 98 -3.60 -10.47 0.71
N PHE A 99 -4.34 -10.81 -0.34
CA PHE A 99 -3.79 -11.17 -1.64
C PHE A 99 -2.96 -10.02 -2.25
N GLY A 100 -3.46 -8.78 -2.20
CA GLY A 100 -2.75 -7.60 -2.68
C GLY A 100 -1.40 -7.39 -2.01
N ASP A 101 -1.33 -7.59 -0.69
CA ASP A 101 -0.08 -7.48 0.08
C ASP A 101 0.87 -8.66 -0.15
N GLU A 102 0.36 -9.90 -0.06
CA GLU A 102 1.20 -11.10 -0.08
C GLU A 102 1.59 -11.56 -1.49
N LYS A 103 0.80 -11.22 -2.51
CA LYS A 103 1.00 -11.67 -3.89
C LYS A 103 1.38 -10.54 -4.81
N CYS A 104 0.55 -9.50 -4.93
CA CYS A 104 0.81 -8.42 -5.89
C CYS A 104 2.04 -7.60 -5.48
N LEU A 105 2.07 -7.09 -4.25
CA LEU A 105 3.18 -6.25 -3.77
C LEU A 105 4.48 -7.06 -3.68
N MET A 106 4.43 -8.26 -3.09
CA MET A 106 5.62 -9.12 -3.02
C MET A 106 6.09 -9.60 -4.39
N GLY A 107 5.18 -9.84 -5.33
CA GLY A 107 5.50 -10.20 -6.71
C GLY A 107 6.22 -9.06 -7.43
N ALA A 108 5.71 -7.83 -7.35
CA ALA A 108 6.39 -6.65 -7.89
C ALA A 108 7.77 -6.43 -7.25
N TRP A 109 7.89 -6.65 -5.93
CA TRP A 109 9.17 -6.56 -5.22
C TRP A 109 10.17 -7.64 -5.66
N ALA A 110 9.70 -8.88 -5.84
CA ALA A 110 10.53 -9.98 -6.32
C ALA A 110 11.02 -9.71 -7.74
N ALA A 111 10.13 -9.23 -8.62
CA ALA A 111 10.48 -8.82 -9.97
C ALA A 111 11.53 -7.69 -9.96
N LEU A 112 11.39 -6.67 -9.10
CA LEU A 112 12.37 -5.59 -8.93
C LEU A 112 13.78 -6.14 -8.60
N CYS A 113 13.86 -7.11 -7.69
CA CYS A 113 15.10 -7.64 -7.14
C CYS A 113 15.72 -8.80 -7.95
N ALA A 114 15.00 -9.36 -8.93
CA ALA A 114 15.53 -10.43 -9.77
C ALA A 114 16.55 -9.90 -10.78
N GLU A 115 17.48 -10.78 -11.22
CA GLU A 115 18.49 -10.49 -12.23
C GLU A 115 18.66 -11.67 -13.20
N GLY A 116 19.21 -11.40 -14.39
CA GLY A 116 19.46 -12.43 -15.40
C GLY A 116 18.18 -13.16 -15.85
N PRO A 117 18.27 -14.48 -16.14
CA PRO A 117 17.13 -15.26 -16.63
C PRO A 117 15.93 -15.32 -15.68
N GLU A 118 16.14 -15.13 -14.37
CA GLU A 118 15.05 -15.18 -13.39
C GLU A 118 14.16 -13.92 -13.43
N LYS A 119 14.65 -12.82 -14.01
CA LYS A 119 13.94 -11.55 -14.10
C LYS A 119 12.64 -11.68 -14.90
N GLU A 120 12.72 -12.27 -16.09
CA GLU A 120 11.55 -12.42 -16.97
C GLU A 120 10.45 -13.23 -16.30
N LYS A 121 10.80 -14.37 -15.68
CA LYS A 121 9.86 -15.21 -14.94
C LYS A 121 9.22 -14.48 -13.75
N ALA A 122 9.99 -13.67 -13.02
CA ALA A 122 9.47 -12.90 -11.90
C ALA A 122 8.50 -11.80 -12.36
N VAL A 123 8.79 -11.15 -13.49
CA VAL A 123 7.91 -10.17 -14.13
C VAL A 123 6.61 -10.83 -14.60
N GLU A 124 6.68 -11.98 -15.27
CA GLU A 124 5.50 -12.77 -15.67
C GLU A 124 4.62 -13.14 -14.47
N THR A 125 5.23 -13.69 -13.42
CA THR A 125 4.52 -14.06 -12.18
C THR A 125 3.84 -12.84 -11.54
N ALA A 126 4.51 -11.69 -11.50
CA ALA A 126 3.92 -10.46 -10.97
C ALA A 126 2.71 -10.00 -11.80
N MET A 127 2.81 -10.05 -13.13
CA MET A 127 1.70 -9.72 -14.03
C MET A 127 0.51 -10.67 -13.88
N GLU A 128 0.75 -11.97 -13.68
CA GLU A 128 -0.31 -12.93 -13.40
C GLU A 128 -1.10 -12.55 -12.14
N THR A 129 -0.43 -12.06 -11.09
CA THR A 129 -1.12 -11.61 -9.88
C THR A 129 -2.00 -10.38 -10.13
N LEU A 130 -1.55 -9.43 -10.97
CA LEU A 130 -2.34 -8.25 -11.36
C LEU A 130 -3.56 -8.64 -12.21
N ASN A 131 -3.46 -9.68 -13.03
CA ASN A 131 -4.58 -10.20 -13.82
C ASN A 131 -5.75 -10.72 -12.95
N TYR A 132 -5.47 -11.19 -11.73
CA TYR A 132 -6.55 -11.51 -10.79
C TYR A 132 -7.27 -10.25 -10.30
N LEU A 133 -6.55 -9.15 -10.08
CA LEU A 133 -7.16 -7.87 -9.68
C LEU A 133 -7.96 -7.24 -10.84
N GLU A 134 -7.46 -7.32 -12.07
CA GLU A 134 -8.16 -6.89 -13.29
C GLU A 134 -9.55 -7.52 -13.38
N LYS A 135 -9.63 -8.85 -13.24
CA LYS A 135 -10.90 -9.58 -13.24
C LYS A 135 -11.81 -9.21 -12.07
N GLN A 136 -11.24 -8.77 -10.95
CA GLN A 136 -12.05 -8.37 -9.79
C GLN A 136 -12.64 -6.97 -9.90
N ILE A 137 -11.97 -6.06 -10.61
CA ILE A 137 -12.45 -4.68 -10.82
C ILE A 137 -13.35 -4.56 -12.04
N GLU A 138 -13.36 -5.55 -12.93
CA GLU A 138 -14.22 -5.58 -14.12
C GLU A 138 -15.68 -5.21 -13.79
N GLY A 139 -16.21 -4.22 -14.49
CA GLY A 139 -17.57 -3.70 -14.30
C GLY A 139 -17.78 -2.82 -13.05
N LYS A 140 -16.73 -2.49 -12.30
CA LYS A 140 -16.81 -1.66 -11.08
C LYS A 140 -15.96 -0.41 -11.21
N LYS A 141 -16.43 0.69 -10.59
CA LYS A 141 -15.65 1.94 -10.51
C LYS A 141 -14.54 1.85 -9.48
N PHE A 142 -14.85 1.24 -8.33
CA PHE A 142 -13.94 0.98 -7.22
C PHE A 142 -14.12 -0.46 -6.75
N PHE A 143 -13.13 -1.01 -6.05
CA PHE A 143 -13.26 -2.33 -5.44
C PHE A 143 -14.33 -2.34 -4.34
N GLY A 144 -14.55 -1.20 -3.66
CA GLY A 144 -15.71 -0.95 -2.80
C GLY A 144 -17.04 -0.73 -3.53
N GLY A 145 -17.07 -0.88 -4.86
CA GLY A 145 -18.26 -0.70 -5.70
C GLY A 145 -18.41 0.74 -6.20
N LYS A 146 -19.33 1.50 -5.61
CA LYS A 146 -19.64 2.89 -6.03
C LYS A 146 -18.69 3.93 -5.44
N THR A 147 -18.17 3.64 -4.25
CA THR A 147 -17.23 4.48 -3.51
C THR A 147 -15.99 3.67 -3.20
N ILE A 148 -14.88 4.35 -2.90
CA ILE A 148 -13.67 3.67 -2.42
C ILE A 148 -13.95 2.93 -1.11
N GLY A 149 -13.35 1.75 -0.98
CA GLY A 149 -13.43 0.93 0.22
C GLY A 149 -12.06 0.43 0.66
N PHE A 150 -12.09 -0.57 1.53
CA PHE A 150 -10.92 -1.15 2.16
C PHE A 150 -9.86 -1.62 1.16
N LEU A 151 -10.27 -2.37 0.14
CA LEU A 151 -9.34 -2.89 -0.86
C LEU A 151 -8.74 -1.76 -1.71
N ASP A 152 -9.52 -0.74 -2.08
CA ASP A 152 -9.00 0.40 -2.85
C ASP A 152 -7.85 1.09 -2.12
N LEU A 153 -7.96 1.29 -0.80
CA LEU A 153 -6.87 1.84 0.00
C LEU A 153 -5.67 0.90 0.03
N VAL A 154 -5.89 -0.41 0.15
CA VAL A 154 -4.82 -1.41 0.20
C VAL A 154 -4.03 -1.46 -1.09
N ILE A 155 -4.68 -1.53 -2.24
CA ILE A 155 -3.96 -1.61 -3.53
C ILE A 155 -3.73 -0.25 -4.19
N GLY A 156 -4.15 0.86 -3.56
CA GLY A 156 -3.95 2.24 -4.04
C GLY A 156 -2.49 2.65 -4.25
N TRP A 157 -1.54 1.82 -3.87
CA TRP A 157 -0.13 2.00 -4.21
C TRP A 157 0.16 1.74 -5.70
N ILE A 158 -0.63 0.91 -6.38
CA ILE A 158 -0.43 0.54 -7.79
C ILE A 158 -0.22 1.77 -8.69
N PRO A 159 -1.10 2.79 -8.70
CA PRO A 159 -0.94 3.96 -9.58
C PRO A 159 0.30 4.82 -9.33
N HIS A 160 0.94 4.74 -8.16
CA HIS A 160 2.02 5.66 -7.77
C HIS A 160 3.36 4.95 -7.54
N TRP A 161 3.37 3.84 -6.81
CA TRP A 161 4.58 3.09 -6.48
C TRP A 161 4.98 2.16 -7.62
N LEU A 162 4.03 1.50 -8.29
CA LEU A 162 4.37 0.49 -9.29
C LEU A 162 5.13 1.09 -10.48
N ASP A 163 4.78 2.30 -10.91
CA ASP A 163 5.54 3.05 -11.93
C ASP A 163 7.01 3.28 -11.51
N VAL A 164 7.24 3.65 -10.25
CA VAL A 164 8.60 3.81 -9.71
C VAL A 164 9.33 2.47 -9.66
N LEU A 165 8.65 1.38 -9.25
CA LEU A 165 9.25 0.05 -9.23
C LEU A 165 9.62 -0.42 -10.64
N ASP A 166 8.76 -0.15 -11.63
CA ASP A 166 9.00 -0.44 -13.04
C ASP A 166 10.21 0.31 -13.57
N GLU A 167 10.32 1.61 -13.31
CA GLU A 167 11.49 2.41 -13.69
C GLU A 167 12.79 1.87 -13.06
N VAL A 168 12.80 1.71 -11.73
CA VAL A 168 14.00 1.26 -11.00
C VAL A 168 14.40 -0.17 -11.41
N GLY A 169 13.42 -1.00 -11.72
CA GLY A 169 13.62 -2.39 -12.10
C GLY A 169 13.85 -2.63 -13.59
N GLY A 170 13.67 -1.62 -14.45
CA GLY A 170 13.62 -1.81 -15.90
C GLY A 170 12.52 -2.78 -16.34
N MET A 171 11.33 -2.67 -15.75
CA MET A 171 10.19 -3.55 -15.95
C MET A 171 9.00 -2.80 -16.57
N LYS A 172 7.96 -3.54 -16.95
CA LYS A 172 6.68 -2.99 -17.36
C LYS A 172 5.57 -3.92 -16.87
N LEU A 173 5.16 -3.73 -15.61
CA LEU A 173 4.18 -4.56 -14.93
C LEU A 173 2.74 -4.07 -15.12
N PHE A 174 2.55 -2.77 -15.34
CA PHE A 174 1.21 -2.18 -15.42
C PHE A 174 1.05 -1.30 -16.65
N ASP A 175 0.17 -1.71 -17.56
CA ASP A 175 -0.18 -0.96 -18.76
C ASP A 175 -1.66 -1.12 -19.12
N ALA A 176 -2.20 -0.11 -19.83
CA ALA A 176 -3.61 -0.03 -20.15
C ALA A 176 -4.07 -1.04 -21.21
N GLU A 177 -3.15 -1.59 -22.02
CA GLU A 177 -3.51 -2.59 -23.02
C GLU A 177 -3.77 -3.95 -22.36
N ARG A 178 -2.99 -4.28 -21.33
CA ARG A 178 -3.12 -5.54 -20.57
C ARG A 178 -4.15 -5.48 -19.44
N PHE A 179 -4.26 -4.32 -18.79
CA PHE A 179 -5.12 -4.14 -17.60
C PHE A 179 -6.05 -2.92 -17.75
N PRO A 180 -6.94 -2.90 -18.76
CA PRO A 180 -7.78 -1.74 -19.04
C PRO A 180 -8.68 -1.34 -17.88
N CYS A 181 -9.32 -2.29 -17.18
CA CYS A 181 -10.23 -1.98 -16.08
C CYS A 181 -9.47 -1.49 -14.83
N LEU A 182 -8.33 -2.11 -14.51
CA LEU A 182 -7.48 -1.67 -13.41
C LEU A 182 -6.83 -0.31 -13.73
N HIS A 183 -6.52 -0.03 -14.99
CA HIS A 183 -6.06 1.28 -15.42
C HIS A 183 -7.14 2.35 -15.24
N GLU A 184 -8.38 2.07 -15.65
CA GLU A 184 -9.51 2.98 -15.44
C GLU A 184 -9.75 3.24 -13.95
N TRP A 185 -9.71 2.19 -13.13
CA TRP A 185 -9.78 2.32 -11.66
C TRP A 185 -8.65 3.19 -11.11
N ALA A 186 -7.41 2.99 -11.56
CA ALA A 186 -6.27 3.78 -11.13
C ALA A 186 -6.48 5.27 -11.43
N GLN A 187 -6.97 5.61 -12.63
CA GLN A 187 -7.30 7.00 -12.98
C GLN A 187 -8.41 7.57 -12.10
N ASN A 188 -9.46 6.79 -11.82
CA ASN A 188 -10.53 7.19 -10.92
C ASN A 188 -10.02 7.42 -9.49
N PHE A 189 -9.13 6.56 -9.00
CA PHE A 189 -8.58 6.60 -7.64
C PHE A 189 -7.69 7.84 -7.42
N ILE A 190 -6.75 8.12 -8.33
CA ILE A 190 -5.82 9.25 -8.18
C ILE A 190 -6.49 10.62 -8.37
N GLN A 191 -7.67 10.67 -8.99
CA GLN A 191 -8.43 11.91 -9.15
C GLN A 191 -9.25 12.28 -7.91
N ILE A 192 -9.36 11.39 -6.92
CA ILE A 192 -10.03 11.70 -5.66
C ILE A 192 -9.22 12.80 -4.96
N PRO A 193 -9.83 13.95 -4.60
CA PRO A 193 -9.09 15.12 -4.11
C PRO A 193 -8.11 14.80 -2.97
N ILE A 194 -8.56 14.06 -1.95
CA ILE A 194 -7.72 13.71 -0.80
C ILE A 194 -6.58 12.75 -1.13
N ILE A 195 -6.72 11.92 -2.18
CA ILE A 195 -5.68 11.01 -2.66
C ILE A 195 -4.68 11.78 -3.51
N LYS A 196 -5.19 12.61 -4.42
CA LYS A 196 -4.41 13.48 -5.30
C LYS A 196 -3.43 14.34 -4.51
N ASP A 197 -3.85 14.88 -3.37
CA ASP A 197 -3.03 15.76 -2.54
C ASP A 197 -2.17 14.99 -1.52
N CYS A 198 -2.19 13.64 -1.54
CA CYS A 198 -1.55 12.79 -0.54
C CYS A 198 -0.74 11.67 -1.20
N HIS A 199 0.36 12.03 -1.86
CA HIS A 199 1.33 11.09 -2.44
C HIS A 199 2.77 11.54 -2.12
N PRO A 200 3.73 10.61 -2.04
CA PRO A 200 5.11 10.97 -1.77
C PRO A 200 5.77 11.62 -3.00
N PRO A 201 6.80 12.47 -2.81
CA PRO A 201 7.60 12.98 -3.92
C PRO A 201 8.23 11.84 -4.71
N ARG A 202 8.08 11.87 -6.04
CA ARG A 202 8.57 10.80 -6.92
C ARG A 202 10.08 10.58 -6.82
N ASP A 203 10.86 11.66 -6.79
CA ASP A 203 12.33 11.58 -6.69
C ASP A 203 12.79 10.90 -5.40
N GLU A 204 12.09 11.15 -4.28
CA GLU A 204 12.37 10.47 -3.01
C GLU A 204 12.07 8.97 -3.09
N MET A 205 10.96 8.59 -3.74
CA MET A 205 10.63 7.18 -3.97
C MET A 205 11.68 6.48 -4.84
N VAL A 206 12.05 7.08 -5.98
CA VAL A 206 13.04 6.51 -6.90
C VAL A 206 14.36 6.28 -6.17
N ALA A 207 14.88 7.29 -5.46
CA ALA A 207 16.12 7.18 -4.70
C ALA A 207 16.03 6.09 -3.60
N TYR A 208 14.91 6.01 -2.89
CA TYR A 208 14.69 5.00 -1.87
C TYR A 208 14.70 3.57 -2.45
N PHE A 209 13.98 3.35 -3.56
CA PHE A 209 13.88 2.03 -4.18
C PHE A 209 15.15 1.61 -4.91
N GLN A 210 15.89 2.54 -5.52
CA GLN A 210 17.24 2.28 -6.04
C GLN A 210 18.17 1.79 -4.94
N SER A 211 18.24 2.52 -3.82
CA SER A 211 19.08 2.14 -2.68
C SER A 211 18.66 0.80 -2.08
N SER A 212 17.36 0.54 -1.98
CA SER A 212 16.84 -0.71 -1.44
C SER A 212 17.13 -1.91 -2.36
N ARG A 213 16.99 -1.74 -3.68
CA ARG A 213 17.35 -2.75 -4.68
C ARG A 213 18.84 -3.08 -4.59
N GLN A 214 19.71 -2.08 -4.59
CA GLN A 214 21.16 -2.28 -4.48
C GLN A 214 21.56 -3.03 -3.20
N TYR A 215 20.96 -2.66 -2.06
CA TYR A 215 21.19 -3.36 -0.81
C TYR A 215 20.79 -4.84 -0.89
N MET A 216 19.60 -5.14 -1.42
CA MET A 216 19.13 -6.52 -1.59
C MET A 216 20.03 -7.36 -2.49
N LEU A 217 20.47 -6.81 -3.63
CA LEU A 217 21.41 -7.49 -4.52
C LEU A 217 22.76 -7.75 -3.85
N SER A 218 23.25 -6.79 -3.04
CA SER A 218 24.49 -6.96 -2.30
C SER A 218 24.43 -8.10 -1.26
N LEU A 219 23.24 -8.41 -0.74
CA LEU A 219 23.03 -9.54 0.17
C LEU A 219 22.96 -10.87 -0.59
N ALA A 220 22.38 -10.87 -1.78
CA ALA A 220 22.31 -12.06 -2.63
C ALA A 220 23.70 -12.47 -3.15
N ALA A 221 24.54 -11.51 -3.54
CA ALA A 221 25.91 -11.77 -4.01
C ALA A 221 26.86 -12.30 -2.92
N LYS A 222 26.47 -12.24 -1.64
CA LYS A 222 27.25 -12.77 -0.50
C LYS A 222 26.87 -14.21 -0.13
N LYS A 223 25.86 -14.79 -0.78
CA LYS A 223 25.42 -16.18 -0.58
C LYS A 223 26.04 -17.08 -1.64
#